data_AF-A0A822AIU9-F1
#
_entry.id   AF-A0A822AIU9-F1
#
_cell.length_a   1.000
_cell.length_b   1.000
_cell.length_c   1.000
_cell.angle_alpha   90.00
_cell.angle_beta   90.00
_cell.angle_gamma   90.00
#
_symmetry.space_group_name_H-M   'P 1'
#
loop_
_entity.id
_entity.type
_entity.pdbx_description
1 polymer ?
#
loop_
_entity_poly.entity_id
_entity_poly.type
_entity_poly.pdbx_seq_one_letter_code
_entity_poly.pdbx_strand_id
1 'polypeptide(L)'
;MALFFVGYLISVTSTIAFIVAILTSRWIYPNNLPVDNNHPTSANETNYRGIFYVDEGHPNQTCRDWILIYKDSVATCRPTYAVACASLAIVASSLSIILLWLAGGYLYIRRRRLAPTFVTIIALLTLLIFWISAIIWVVMITMNRDINYKIGRENIGFSTWIAVGASGGYLLAFLTFIIYRIGLSRQRIPKEAMLNSRRF
;
A
#
# COMPACT_ATOMS: atom_id res chain seq x y z
N MET A 1 1.60 3.77 -27.05
CA MET A 1 0.29 4.15 -26.49
C MET A 1 -0.32 2.99 -25.71
N ALA A 2 -0.44 1.79 -26.29
CA ALA A 2 -0.93 0.60 -25.58
C ALA A 2 -0.20 0.34 -24.24
N LEU A 3 1.13 0.42 -24.21
CA LEU A 3 1.92 0.24 -22.98
C LEU A 3 1.56 1.21 -21.85
N PHE A 4 1.24 2.48 -22.16
CA PHE A 4 0.84 3.46 -21.14
C PHE A 4 -0.54 3.14 -20.57
N PHE A 5 -1.45 2.69 -21.44
CA PHE A 5 -2.79 2.29 -21.04
C PHE A 5 -2.77 1.04 -20.14
N VAL A 6 -1.94 0.05 -20.47
CA VAL A 6 -1.70 -1.13 -19.61
C VAL A 6 -1.17 -0.71 -18.25
N GLY A 7 -0.13 0.14 -18.20
CA GLY A 7 0.40 0.65 -16.93
C GLY A 7 -0.63 1.43 -16.10
N TYR A 8 -1.49 2.20 -16.77
CA TYR A 8 -2.61 2.89 -16.12
C TYR A 8 -3.63 1.92 -15.52
N LEU A 9 -4.08 0.90 -16.28
CA LEU A 9 -5.03 -0.10 -15.76
C LEU A 9 -4.46 -0.86 -14.57
N ILE A 10 -3.19 -1.29 -14.65
CA ILE A 10 -2.49 -1.96 -13.53
C ILE A 10 -2.44 -1.03 -12.32
N SER A 11 -2.18 0.27 -12.52
CA SER A 11 -2.19 1.25 -11.43
C SER A 11 -3.57 1.34 -10.79
N VAL A 12 -4.65 1.45 -11.58
CA VAL A 12 -6.03 1.52 -11.07
C VAL A 12 -6.38 0.30 -10.24
N THR A 13 -6.13 -0.91 -10.75
CA THR A 13 -6.43 -2.15 -10.01
C THR A 13 -5.60 -2.26 -8.73
N SER A 14 -4.33 -1.84 -8.77
CA SER A 14 -3.45 -1.85 -7.60
C SER A 14 -3.89 -0.83 -6.54
N THR A 15 -4.37 0.34 -6.96
CA THR A 15 -4.94 1.35 -6.05
C THR A 15 -6.18 0.83 -5.34
N ILE A 16 -7.12 0.24 -6.09
CA ILE A 16 -8.33 -0.33 -5.50
C ILE A 16 -7.98 -1.45 -4.53
N ALA A 17 -7.11 -2.39 -4.94
CA ALA A 17 -6.67 -3.49 -4.08
C ALA A 17 -6.00 -2.97 -2.80
N PHE A 18 -5.14 -1.95 -2.89
CA PHE A 18 -4.52 -1.35 -1.71
C PHE A 18 -5.52 -0.68 -0.78
N ILE A 19 -6.45 0.12 -1.30
CA ILE A 19 -7.48 0.78 -0.48
C ILE A 19 -8.33 -0.27 0.24
N VAL A 20 -8.73 -1.35 -0.46
CA VAL A 20 -9.46 -2.46 0.14
C VAL A 20 -8.62 -3.14 1.22
N ALA A 21 -7.32 -3.37 0.98
CA ALA A 21 -6.42 -3.96 1.95
C ALA A 21 -6.34 -3.13 3.24
N ILE A 22 -6.08 -1.82 3.15
CA ILE A 22 -5.91 -0.95 4.33
C ILE A 22 -7.21 -0.76 5.13
N LEU A 23 -8.37 -0.75 4.45
CA LEU A 23 -9.67 -0.61 5.11
C LEU A 23 -10.13 -1.90 5.77
N THR A 24 -9.70 -3.05 5.25
CA THR A 24 -10.08 -4.35 5.81
C THR A 24 -9.22 -4.67 7.02
N SER A 25 -9.86 -4.92 8.16
CA SER A 25 -9.21 -5.12 9.47
C SER A 25 -8.49 -6.47 9.65
N ARG A 26 -8.40 -7.29 8.60
CA ARG A 26 -7.87 -8.67 8.61
C ARG A 26 -6.41 -8.73 8.18
N TRP A 27 -5.54 -7.94 8.80
CA TRP A 27 -4.10 -7.95 8.50
C TRP A 27 -3.35 -9.00 9.31
N ILE A 28 -3.74 -9.20 10.56
CA ILE A 28 -3.19 -10.22 11.45
C ILE A 28 -4.36 -10.93 12.13
N TYR A 29 -4.33 -12.25 12.10
CA TYR A 29 -5.13 -13.11 12.96
C TYR A 29 -4.24 -13.57 14.10
N PRO A 30 -4.32 -12.98 15.30
CA PRO A 30 -3.66 -13.57 16.46
C PRO A 30 -4.31 -14.93 16.73
N ASN A 31 -3.64 -16.02 16.35
CA ASN A 31 -4.12 -17.36 16.66
C ASN A 31 -4.26 -17.51 18.19
N ASN A 32 -5.43 -17.98 18.58
CA ASN A 32 -5.72 -18.72 19.80
C ASN A 32 -4.98 -18.18 21.03
N LEU A 33 -5.53 -17.12 21.64
CA LEU A 33 -5.36 -16.97 23.08
C LEU A 33 -5.70 -18.33 23.71
N PRO A 34 -4.87 -18.87 24.63
CA PRO A 34 -5.23 -20.09 25.33
C PRO A 34 -6.63 -19.90 25.92
N VAL A 35 -7.52 -20.84 25.65
CA VAL A 35 -8.85 -20.87 26.28
C VAL A 35 -8.58 -20.91 27.78
N ASP A 36 -8.79 -19.78 28.45
CA ASP A 36 -8.75 -19.76 29.90
C ASP A 36 -9.99 -20.53 30.37
N ASN A 37 -9.79 -21.68 31.01
CA ASN A 37 -10.88 -22.53 31.47
C ASN A 37 -11.80 -21.82 32.49
N ASN A 38 -11.37 -20.67 33.03
CA ASN A 38 -12.13 -19.86 33.96
C ASN A 38 -13.03 -18.81 33.27
N HIS A 39 -12.77 -18.51 32.00
CA HIS A 39 -13.58 -17.61 31.20
C HIS A 39 -13.81 -18.25 29.82
N PRO A 40 -14.95 -18.94 29.60
CA PRO A 40 -15.25 -19.50 28.29
C PRO A 40 -15.37 -18.34 27.30
N THR A 41 -14.28 -18.05 26.59
CA THR A 41 -14.30 -17.17 25.43
C THR A 41 -15.27 -17.82 24.46
N SER A 42 -16.37 -17.12 24.19
CA SER A 42 -17.37 -17.60 23.25
C SER A 42 -16.66 -17.95 21.94
N ALA A 43 -17.03 -19.05 21.30
CA ALA A 43 -16.42 -19.56 20.06
C ALA A 43 -16.54 -18.61 18.84
N ASN A 44 -16.87 -17.34 19.07
CA ASN A 44 -17.07 -16.26 18.12
C ASN A 44 -16.15 -15.04 18.35
N GLU A 45 -15.21 -15.07 19.31
CA GLU A 45 -14.23 -14.00 19.49
C GLU A 45 -13.17 -14.03 18.37
N THR A 46 -13.53 -13.47 17.22
CA THR A 46 -12.58 -13.20 16.14
C THR A 46 -11.70 -12.02 16.53
N ASN A 47 -10.55 -12.28 17.13
CA ASN A 47 -9.52 -11.27 17.31
C ASN A 47 -8.86 -10.96 15.97
N TYR A 48 -8.74 -9.68 15.63
CA TYR A 48 -8.03 -9.26 14.41
C TYR A 48 -7.44 -7.86 14.57
N ARG A 49 -6.26 -7.66 14.00
CA ARG A 49 -5.63 -6.34 13.91
C ARG A 49 -5.64 -5.86 12.46
N GLY A 50 -6.15 -4.64 12.26
CA GLY A 50 -6.05 -3.89 11.01
C GLY A 50 -5.09 -2.71 11.13
N ILE A 51 -4.99 -1.91 10.06
CA ILE A 51 -4.19 -0.67 10.04
C ILE A 51 -4.89 0.46 10.78
N PHE A 52 -6.21 0.59 10.62
CA PHE A 52 -6.97 1.68 11.22
C PHE A 52 -7.78 1.26 12.44
N TYR A 53 -7.99 -0.05 12.63
CA TYR A 53 -8.88 -0.57 13.65
C TYR A 53 -8.32 -1.85 14.26
N VAL A 54 -8.45 -1.98 15.57
CA VAL A 54 -8.03 -3.15 16.34
C VAL A 54 -9.23 -3.68 17.11
N ASP A 55 -9.47 -4.99 17.03
CA ASP A 55 -10.45 -5.71 17.83
C ASP A 55 -9.72 -6.84 18.57
N GLU A 56 -9.39 -6.59 19.84
CA GLU A 56 -8.75 -7.57 20.71
C GLU A 56 -9.51 -7.74 22.01
N GLY A 57 -10.02 -8.94 22.24
CA GLY A 57 -10.47 -9.40 23.55
C GLY A 57 -9.27 -9.88 24.37
N HIS A 58 -8.80 -9.09 25.33
CA HIS A 58 -7.96 -9.59 26.41
C HIS A 58 -8.81 -9.94 27.64
N PRO A 59 -8.40 -10.93 28.45
CA PRO A 59 -9.18 -11.40 29.60
C PRO A 59 -9.48 -10.31 30.65
N ASN A 60 -8.71 -9.21 30.65
CA ASN A 60 -8.92 -8.08 31.56
C ASN A 60 -9.31 -6.77 30.85
N GLN A 61 -9.29 -6.71 29.51
CA GLN A 61 -9.60 -5.49 28.77
C GLN A 61 -9.97 -5.80 27.31
N THR A 62 -11.13 -5.33 26.85
CA THR A 62 -11.47 -5.35 25.42
C THR A 62 -10.93 -4.10 24.74
N CYS A 63 -9.97 -4.26 23.83
CA CYS A 63 -9.43 -3.17 23.04
C CYS A 63 -10.10 -3.16 21.66
N ARG A 64 -11.13 -2.31 21.56
CA ARG A 64 -11.96 -2.14 20.37
C ARG A 64 -12.03 -0.67 19.98
N ASP A 65 -11.07 -0.20 19.19
CA ASP A 65 -11.05 1.21 18.78
C ASP A 65 -10.26 1.45 17.48
N TRP A 66 -10.47 2.63 16.93
CA TRP A 66 -9.72 3.13 15.79
C TRP A 66 -8.35 3.65 16.24
N ILE A 67 -7.29 3.15 15.62
CA ILE A 67 -5.89 3.48 15.91
C ILE A 67 -5.60 4.98 15.77
N LEU A 68 -6.40 5.76 15.05
CA LEU A 68 -6.18 7.20 14.89
C LEU A 68 -6.92 8.06 15.93
N ILE A 69 -7.95 7.54 16.59
CA ILE A 69 -8.73 8.28 17.58
C ILE A 69 -7.95 8.28 18.89
N TYR A 70 -7.78 9.46 19.49
CA TYR A 70 -7.12 9.59 20.79
C TYR A 70 -8.16 9.53 21.90
N LYS A 71 -8.07 8.50 22.74
CA LYS A 71 -8.86 8.36 23.97
C LYS A 71 -7.96 7.80 25.06
N ASP A 72 -7.89 8.49 26.20
CA ASP A 72 -6.97 8.16 27.30
C ASP A 72 -7.12 6.72 27.81
N SER A 73 -8.34 6.17 27.76
CA SER A 73 -8.64 4.79 28.17
C SER A 73 -8.04 3.70 27.28
N VAL A 74 -7.48 4.05 26.11
CA VAL A 74 -7.00 3.10 25.07
C VAL A 74 -5.53 3.35 24.73
N ALA A 75 -4.86 4.32 25.38
CA ALA A 75 -3.48 4.70 25.08
C ALA A 75 -2.48 3.54 25.22
N THR A 76 -2.72 2.61 26.16
CA THR A 76 -1.91 1.39 26.35
C THR A 76 -2.08 0.36 25.22
N CYS A 77 -3.21 0.36 24.53
CA CYS A 77 -3.50 -0.53 23.39
C CYS A 77 -3.13 0.07 22.03
N ARG A 78 -2.53 1.28 22.01
CA ARG A 78 -2.17 2.01 20.79
C ARG A 78 -0.66 2.04 20.60
N PRO A 79 -0.06 1.02 19.96
CA PRO A 79 1.36 1.06 19.67
C PRO A 79 1.70 2.19 18.69
N THR A 80 2.76 2.96 18.97
CA THR A 80 3.24 4.07 18.13
C THR A 80 3.47 3.65 16.68
N TYR A 81 3.88 2.40 16.44
CA TYR A 81 4.07 1.86 15.10
C TYR A 81 2.77 1.72 14.30
N ALA A 82 1.64 1.43 14.93
CA ALA A 82 0.36 1.28 14.24
C ALA A 82 -0.14 2.64 13.74
N VAL A 83 0.13 3.69 14.50
CA VAL A 83 -0.13 5.08 14.10
C VAL A 83 0.73 5.48 12.90
N ALA A 84 2.02 5.12 12.91
CA ALA A 84 2.93 5.37 11.79
C ALA A 84 2.50 4.61 10.52
N CYS A 85 2.08 3.35 10.64
CA CYS A 85 1.53 2.59 9.51
C CYS A 85 0.25 3.22 8.96
N ALA A 86 -0.68 3.63 9.85
CA ALA A 86 -1.92 4.28 9.45
C ALA A 86 -1.67 5.61 8.73
N SER A 87 -0.76 6.45 9.23
CA SER A 87 -0.42 7.72 8.58
C SER A 87 0.26 7.51 7.22
N LEU A 88 1.21 6.58 7.11
CA LEU A 88 1.86 6.24 5.84
C LEU A 88 0.86 5.67 4.82
N ALA A 89 -0.11 4.85 5.25
CA ALA A 89 -1.15 4.31 4.39
C ALA A 89 -2.06 5.41 3.82
N ILE A 90 -2.39 6.44 4.60
CA ILE A 90 -3.14 7.62 4.13
C ILE A 90 -2.36 8.38 3.07
N VAL A 91 -1.07 8.64 3.32
CA VAL A 91 -0.20 9.34 2.37
C VAL A 91 -0.05 8.55 1.08
N ALA A 92 0.20 7.24 1.17
CA ALA A 92 0.31 6.35 0.02
C ALA A 92 -0.98 6.31 -0.83
N SER A 93 -2.13 6.24 -0.17
CA SER A 93 -3.45 6.25 -0.84
C SER A 93 -3.69 7.58 -1.56
N SER A 94 -3.35 8.69 -0.91
CA SER A 94 -3.50 10.04 -1.48
C SER A 94 -2.63 10.22 -2.71
N LEU A 95 -1.36 9.81 -2.66
CA LEU A 95 -0.45 9.86 -3.81
C LEU A 95 -0.90 8.96 -4.95
N SER A 96 -1.46 7.79 -4.64
CA SER A 96 -2.02 6.88 -5.64
C SER A 96 -3.18 7.53 -6.40
N ILE A 97 -4.09 8.21 -5.70
CA ILE A 97 -5.20 8.95 -6.33
C ILE A 97 -4.67 10.08 -7.23
N ILE A 98 -3.67 10.83 -6.77
CA ILE A 98 -3.01 11.87 -7.58
C ILE A 98 -2.37 11.28 -8.83
N LEU A 99 -1.70 10.14 -8.71
CA LEU A 99 -1.12 9.40 -9.84
C LEU A 99 -2.19 9.03 -10.87
N LEU A 100 -3.31 8.47 -10.42
CA LEU A 100 -4.42 8.10 -11.29
C LEU A 100 -5.02 9.32 -12.00
N TRP A 101 -5.17 10.44 -11.29
CA TRP A 101 -5.69 11.66 -11.87
C TRP A 101 -4.76 12.24 -12.95
N LEU A 102 -3.45 12.26 -12.70
CA LEU A 102 -2.47 12.75 -13.67
C LEU A 102 -2.33 11.81 -14.88
N ALA A 103 -2.29 10.50 -14.65
CA ALA A 103 -2.19 9.51 -15.72
C ALA A 103 -3.46 9.46 -16.58
N GLY A 104 -4.64 9.51 -15.95
CA GLY A 104 -5.92 9.62 -16.64
C GLY A 104 -6.06 10.94 -17.40
N GLY A 105 -5.67 12.05 -16.78
CA GLY A 105 -5.64 13.37 -17.41
C GLY A 105 -4.72 13.43 -18.63
N TYR A 106 -3.60 12.70 -18.62
CA TYR A 106 -2.73 12.57 -19.80
C TYR A 106 -3.36 11.75 -20.93
N LEU A 107 -4.10 10.68 -20.61
CA LEU A 107 -4.85 9.91 -21.61
C LEU A 107 -5.93 10.78 -22.28
N TYR A 108 -6.60 11.64 -21.52
CA TYR A 108 -7.64 12.54 -22.01
C TYR A 108 -7.05 13.74 -22.79
N ILE A 109 -6.07 14.45 -22.22
CA ILE A 109 -5.49 15.67 -22.77
C ILE A 109 -4.11 15.35 -23.35
N ARG A 110 -4.11 14.77 -24.56
CA ARG A 110 -2.92 14.28 -25.29
C ARG A 110 -1.84 15.34 -25.61
N ARG A 111 -2.00 16.60 -25.16
CA ARG A 111 -1.11 17.74 -25.45
C ARG A 111 0.00 17.99 -24.42
N ARG A 112 -0.01 17.36 -23.23
CA ARG A 112 0.95 17.68 -22.15
C ARG A 112 2.25 16.87 -22.25
N ARG A 113 3.30 17.46 -22.83
CA ARG A 113 4.63 16.83 -23.03
C ARG A 113 5.37 16.48 -21.73
N LEU A 114 5.09 17.17 -20.62
CA LEU A 114 5.75 16.96 -19.31
C LEU A 114 5.03 15.94 -18.41
N ALA A 115 3.75 15.66 -18.69
CA ALA A 115 2.93 14.73 -17.91
C ALA A 115 3.54 13.33 -17.71
N PRO A 116 4.18 12.66 -18.71
CA PRO A 116 4.75 11.34 -18.48
C PRO A 116 5.91 11.35 -17.48
N THR A 117 6.68 12.44 -17.38
CA THR A 117 7.76 12.58 -16.39
C THR A 117 7.17 12.67 -14.98
N PHE A 118 6.16 13.53 -14.77
CA PHE A 118 5.50 13.67 -13.47
C PHE A 118 4.81 12.37 -13.03
N VAL A 119 4.13 11.67 -13.95
CA VAL A 119 3.52 10.37 -13.68
C VAL A 119 4.58 9.36 -13.23
N THR A 120 5.74 9.29 -13.90
CA THR A 120 6.83 8.38 -13.47
C THR A 120 7.42 8.73 -12.10
N ILE A 121 7.60 10.03 -11.80
CA ILE A 121 8.14 10.48 -10.50
C ILE A 121 7.16 10.15 -9.38
N ILE A 122 5.87 10.44 -9.59
CA ILE A 122 4.84 10.17 -8.57
C ILE A 122 4.64 8.66 -8.39
N ALA A 123 4.72 7.87 -9.47
CA ALA A 123 4.70 6.41 -9.37
C ALA A 123 5.88 5.88 -8.53
N LEU A 124 7.09 6.43 -8.72
CA LEU A 124 8.26 6.08 -7.91
C LEU A 124 8.08 6.46 -6.43
N LEU A 125 7.63 7.69 -6.15
CA LEU A 125 7.38 8.14 -4.78
C LEU A 125 6.33 7.29 -4.08
N THR A 126 5.25 6.96 -4.80
CA THR A 126 4.20 6.05 -4.31
C THR A 126 4.82 4.69 -3.98
N LEU A 127 5.55 4.09 -4.92
CA LEU A 127 6.20 2.79 -4.71
C LEU A 127 7.15 2.80 -3.49
N LEU A 128 7.96 3.85 -3.31
CA LEU A 128 8.87 3.97 -2.17
C LEU A 128 8.11 3.99 -0.84
N ILE A 129 7.03 4.77 -0.74
CA ILE A 129 6.23 4.85 0.49
C ILE A 129 5.55 3.49 0.78
N PHE A 130 5.06 2.81 -0.26
CA PHE A 130 4.51 1.46 -0.13
C PHE A 130 5.53 0.46 0.41
N TRP A 131 6.77 0.51 -0.10
CA TRP A 131 7.84 -0.36 0.36
C TRP A 131 8.26 -0.05 1.79
N ILE A 132 8.38 1.24 2.15
CA ILE A 132 8.67 1.67 3.53
C ILE A 132 7.57 1.17 4.47
N SER A 133 6.30 1.33 4.08
CA SER A 133 5.16 0.84 4.87
C SER A 133 5.21 -0.68 5.04
N ALA A 134 5.52 -1.43 3.97
CA ALA A 134 5.68 -2.88 4.04
C ALA A 134 6.84 -3.30 4.95
N ILE A 135 7.99 -2.61 4.88
CA ILE A 135 9.15 -2.88 5.75
C ILE A 135 8.78 -2.66 7.22
N ILE A 136 8.18 -1.51 7.56
CA ILE A 136 7.73 -1.22 8.94
C ILE A 136 6.78 -2.31 9.42
N TRP A 137 5.89 -2.77 8.55
CA TRP A 137 4.91 -3.81 8.87
C TRP A 137 5.56 -5.19 9.07
N VAL A 138 6.55 -5.57 8.25
CA VAL A 138 7.34 -6.80 8.44
C VAL A 138 8.16 -6.73 9.72
N VAL A 139 8.85 -5.60 9.95
CA VAL A 139 9.63 -5.35 11.17
C VAL A 139 8.75 -5.49 12.41
N MET A 140 7.52 -4.98 12.36
CA MET A 140 6.52 -5.13 13.42
C MET A 140 6.18 -6.60 13.68
N ILE A 141 5.91 -7.42 12.65
CA ILE A 141 5.68 -8.85 12.86
C ILE A 141 6.89 -9.51 13.53
N THR A 142 8.09 -9.18 13.07
CA THR A 142 9.32 -9.79 13.59
C THR A 142 9.64 -9.33 15.01
N MET A 143 9.40 -8.06 15.35
CA MET A 143 9.63 -7.54 16.71
C MET A 143 8.57 -8.03 17.70
N ASN A 144 7.31 -8.18 17.29
CA ASN A 144 6.29 -8.79 18.14
C ASN A 144 6.56 -10.28 18.41
N ARG A 145 7.32 -10.99 17.55
CA ARG A 145 7.76 -12.36 17.82
C ARG A 145 8.72 -12.46 19.01
N ASP A 146 9.48 -11.41 19.31
CA ASP A 146 10.50 -11.44 20.36
C ASP A 146 9.95 -11.16 21.76
N ILE A 147 8.78 -10.50 21.89
CA ILE A 147 8.39 -9.94 23.19
C ILE A 147 7.43 -10.82 24.02
N ASN A 148 6.52 -11.63 23.45
CA ASN A 148 5.75 -12.63 24.25
C ASN A 148 4.78 -13.53 23.45
N TYR A 149 4.58 -13.34 22.14
CA TYR A 149 3.67 -14.16 21.35
C TYR A 149 4.32 -14.54 20.02
N LYS A 150 4.54 -15.84 19.81
CA LYS A 150 4.99 -16.38 18.52
C LYS A 150 3.89 -16.14 17.48
N ILE A 151 3.97 -15.04 16.74
CA ILE A 151 3.16 -14.82 15.54
C ILE A 151 3.64 -15.82 14.49
N GLY A 152 2.95 -16.96 14.36
CA GLY A 152 3.21 -17.98 13.35
C GLY A 152 2.96 -17.47 11.93
N ARG A 153 3.43 -18.18 10.90
CA ARG A 153 3.12 -17.81 9.49
C ARG A 153 1.61 -17.91 9.23
N GLU A 154 0.91 -18.78 9.95
CA GLU A 154 -0.54 -18.93 9.92
C GLU A 154 -1.33 -17.70 10.42
N ASN A 155 -0.67 -16.72 11.05
CA ASN A 155 -1.31 -15.52 11.59
C ASN A 155 -1.36 -14.36 10.58
N ILE A 156 -0.79 -14.53 9.38
CA ILE A 156 -0.81 -13.49 8.33
C ILE A 156 -2.20 -13.45 7.70
N GLY A 157 -2.89 -12.33 7.92
CA GLY A 157 -4.24 -12.14 7.42
C GLY A 157 -4.33 -11.86 5.92
N PHE A 158 -5.53 -12.01 5.38
CA PHE A 158 -5.82 -11.84 3.95
C PHE A 158 -5.45 -10.45 3.44
N SER A 159 -5.73 -9.39 4.21
CA SER A 159 -5.42 -8.01 3.81
C SER A 159 -3.94 -7.80 3.50
N THR A 160 -3.06 -8.49 4.21
CA THR A 160 -1.61 -8.41 4.02
C THR A 160 -1.22 -8.94 2.64
N TRP A 161 -1.79 -10.08 2.23
CA TRP A 161 -1.52 -10.65 0.91
C TRP A 161 -2.03 -9.74 -0.21
N ILE A 162 -3.19 -9.11 -0.02
CA ILE A 162 -3.70 -8.10 -0.97
C ILE A 162 -2.72 -6.92 -1.05
N ALA A 163 -2.22 -6.42 0.08
CA ALA A 163 -1.30 -5.29 0.11
C ALA A 163 0.04 -5.62 -0.59
N VAL A 164 0.56 -6.83 -0.40
CA VAL A 164 1.75 -7.33 -1.12
C VAL A 164 1.46 -7.47 -2.62
N GLY A 165 0.30 -8.00 -3.00
CA GLY A 165 -0.12 -8.06 -4.40
C GLY A 165 -0.23 -6.68 -5.04
N ALA A 166 -0.81 -5.71 -4.33
CA ALA A 166 -0.93 -4.33 -4.77
C ALA A 166 0.45 -3.67 -4.94
N SER A 167 1.41 -3.92 -4.05
CA SER A 167 2.77 -3.38 -4.18
C SER A 167 3.50 -3.95 -5.40
N GLY A 168 3.33 -5.24 -5.69
CA GLY A 168 3.80 -5.89 -6.92
C GLY A 168 3.16 -5.29 -8.18
N GLY A 169 1.85 -5.00 -8.13
CA GLY A 169 1.15 -4.31 -9.20
C GLY A 169 1.69 -2.90 -9.46
N TYR A 170 1.95 -2.11 -8.40
CA TYR A 170 2.59 -0.79 -8.55
C TYR A 170 4.00 -0.87 -9.12
N LEU A 171 4.78 -1.89 -8.78
CA LEU A 171 6.10 -2.11 -9.37
C LEU A 171 5.98 -2.35 -10.88
N LEU A 172 5.04 -3.20 -11.31
CA LEU A 172 4.77 -3.45 -12.72
C LEU A 172 4.29 -2.19 -13.44
N ALA A 173 3.37 -1.43 -12.85
CA ALA A 173 2.91 -0.16 -13.38
C ALA A 173 4.08 0.83 -13.56
N PHE A 174 4.95 0.96 -12.56
CA PHE A 174 6.14 1.81 -12.63
C PHE A 174 7.08 1.40 -13.77
N LEU A 175 7.37 0.10 -13.91
CA LEU A 175 8.21 -0.42 -15.00
C LEU A 175 7.59 -0.13 -16.37
N THR A 176 6.28 -0.35 -16.54
CA THR A 176 5.60 -0.04 -17.81
C THR A 176 5.63 1.46 -18.14
N PHE A 177 5.48 2.35 -17.16
CA PHE A 177 5.61 3.80 -17.36
C PHE A 177 7.04 4.21 -17.72
N ILE A 178 8.06 3.61 -17.10
CA ILE A 178 9.47 3.85 -17.46
C ILE A 178 9.73 3.41 -18.90
N ILE A 179 9.35 2.18 -19.26
CA ILE A 179 9.58 1.64 -20.60
C ILE A 179 8.89 2.53 -21.64
N TYR A 180 7.65 2.96 -21.37
CA TYR A 180 6.94 3.90 -22.23
C TYR A 180 7.70 5.23 -22.38
N ARG A 181 8.22 5.79 -21.28
CA ARG A 181 9.01 7.03 -21.31
C ARG A 181 10.30 6.87 -22.11
N ILE A 182 11.05 5.78 -21.94
CA ILE A 182 12.27 5.49 -22.71
C ILE A 182 11.94 5.38 -24.21
N GLY A 183 10.84 4.69 -24.55
CA GLY A 183 10.36 4.59 -25.93
C GLY A 183 10.06 5.95 -26.56
N LEU A 184 9.44 6.87 -25.81
CA LEU A 184 9.22 8.25 -26.26
C LEU A 184 10.53 9.04 -26.48
N SER A 185 11.54 8.82 -25.64
CA SER A 185 12.85 9.49 -25.78
C SER A 185 13.62 9.00 -27.01
N ARG A 186 13.62 7.69 -27.29
CA ARG A 186 14.30 7.11 -28.48
C ARG A 186 13.71 7.63 -29.80
N GLN A 187 12.41 7.95 -29.84
CA GLN A 187 11.76 8.50 -31.02
C GLN A 187 12.09 9.99 -31.30
N ARG A 188 12.73 10.71 -30.37
CA ARG A 188 13.14 12.13 -30.58
C ARG A 188 14.43 12.25 -31.38
N ILE A 189 15.37 11.33 -31.20
CA ILE A 189 16.72 11.37 -31.81
C ILE A 189 16.71 11.31 -33.36
N PRO A 190 15.88 10.48 -34.04
CA PRO A 190 15.96 10.38 -35.50
C PRO A 190 15.48 11.62 -36.28
N LYS A 191 14.73 12.54 -35.65
CA LYS A 191 14.17 13.70 -36.36
C LYS A 191 15.14 14.88 -36.45
N GLU A 192 15.97 15.09 -35.43
CA GLU A 192 16.96 16.19 -35.44
C GLU A 192 18.15 15.85 -36.34
N ALA A 193 18.56 14.58 -36.40
CA ALA A 193 19.59 14.12 -37.33
C ALA A 193 19.16 14.24 -38.81
N MET A 194 17.89 13.96 -39.14
CA MET A 194 17.36 14.12 -40.50
C MET A 194 17.13 15.58 -40.92
N LEU A 195 16.92 16.51 -39.99
CA LEU A 195 16.75 17.93 -40.31
C LEU A 195 18.09 18.64 -40.56
N ASN A 196 19.18 18.19 -39.93
CA ASN A 196 20.52 18.71 -40.19
C ASN A 196 21.14 18.19 -41.49
N SER A 197 20.74 17.00 -41.98
CA SER A 197 21.27 16.46 -43.25
C SER A 197 20.65 17.08 -44.51
N ARG A 198 19.64 17.95 -44.37
CA ARG A 198 19.01 18.68 -45.50
C ARG A 198 19.50 20.13 -45.63
N ARG A 199 20.40 20.57 -44.74
CA ARG A 199 21.04 21.90 -44.78
C ARG A 199 22.47 21.86 -45.34
N PHE A 200 22.94 20.70 -45.78
CA PHE A 200 24.20 20.51 -46.48
C PHE A 200 23.91 19.97 -47.88
#